data_AF-A0A2V9BHB1-F1
#
_entry.id   AF-A0A2V9BHB1-F1
#
_cell.length_a   1.000
_cell.length_b   1.000
_cell.length_c   1.000
_cell.angle_alpha   90.00
_cell.angle_beta   90.00
_cell.angle_gamma   90.00
#
_symmetry.space_group_name_H-M   'P 1'
#
loop_
_entity.id
_entity.type
_entity.pdbx_description
1 polymer ?
#
loop_
_entity_poly.entity_id
_entity_poly.type
_entity_poly.pdbx_seq_one_letter_code
_entity_poly.pdbx_strand_id
1 'polypeptide(L)' 'TLAAGKAADLVVIHGDPSTNIRDIEKVEIVFKDGVGYDSAKLIESVRGLVGLR' A
#
# COMPACT_ATOMS: atom_id res chain seq x y z
N THR A 1 3.83 -16.11 -3.78
CA THR A 1 2.53 -16.70 -3.41
C THR A 1 2.27 -16.48 -1.93
N LEU A 2 1.06 -16.03 -1.59
CA LEU A 2 0.63 -15.71 -0.22
C LEU A 2 0.51 -16.99 0.60
N ALA A 3 1.11 -17.02 1.81
CA ALA A 3 1.04 -18.17 2.70
C ALA A 3 1.27 -17.73 4.15
N ALA A 4 0.59 -18.40 5.09
CA ALA A 4 0.81 -18.21 6.52
C ALA A 4 2.25 -18.59 6.92
N GLY A 5 2.84 -17.83 7.86
CA GLY A 5 4.23 -18.02 8.32
C GLY A 5 5.30 -17.32 7.47
N LYS A 6 4.91 -16.54 6.45
CA LYS A 6 5.81 -15.66 5.69
C LYS A 6 5.64 -14.20 6.12
N ALA A 7 6.64 -13.36 5.84
CA ALA A 7 6.54 -11.92 6.05
C ALA A 7 5.30 -11.38 5.34
N ALA A 8 4.46 -10.67 6.09
CA ALA A 8 3.20 -10.13 5.61
C ALA A 8 3.42 -8.74 5.01
N ASP A 9 4.20 -8.69 3.94
CA ASP A 9 4.41 -7.50 3.12
C ASP A 9 3.42 -7.53 1.95
N LEU A 10 2.27 -6.86 2.15
CA LEU A 10 1.12 -6.95 1.24
C LEU A 10 0.50 -5.58 1.03
N VAL A 11 -0.10 -5.39 -0.14
CA VAL A 11 -0.84 -4.18 -0.47
C VAL A 11 -2.24 -4.56 -0.92
N VAL A 12 -3.25 -3.87 -0.39
CA VAL A 12 -4.64 -3.98 -0.81
C VAL A 12 -4.90 -2.84 -1.78
N ILE A 13 -5.23 -3.19 -3.02
CA ILE A 13 -5.49 -2.24 -4.11
C ILE A 13 -6.98 -2.30 -4.45
N HIS A 14 -7.62 -1.13 -4.54
CA HIS A 14 -8.98 -1.02 -5.01
C HIS A 14 -9.02 -0.88 -6.55
N GLY A 15 -9.04 -2.02 -7.21
CA GLY A 15 -9.02 -2.14 -8.68
C GLY A 15 -8.29 -3.40 -9.12
N ASP A 16 -8.05 -3.52 -10.42
CA ASP A 16 -7.31 -4.66 -10.97
C ASP A 16 -6.08 -4.16 -11.75
N PRO A 17 -4.90 -4.13 -11.12
CA PRO A 17 -3.67 -3.69 -11.79
C PRO A 17 -3.24 -4.62 -12.93
N SER A 18 -3.79 -5.83 -13.03
CA SER A 18 -3.53 -6.74 -14.17
C SER A 18 -4.32 -6.34 -15.42
N THR A 19 -5.46 -5.68 -15.24
CA THR A 19 -6.29 -5.16 -16.33
C THR A 19 -5.96 -3.70 -16.65
N ASN A 20 -5.66 -2.89 -15.63
CA ASN A 20 -5.26 -1.49 -15.79
C ASN A 20 -4.16 -1.13 -14.79
N ILE A 21 -2.92 -0.98 -15.27
CA ILE A 21 -1.75 -0.73 -14.42
C ILE A 21 -1.88 0.53 -13.55
N ARG A 22 -2.71 1.52 -13.95
CA ARG A 22 -2.96 2.73 -13.16
C ARG A 22 -3.65 2.46 -11.83
N ASP A 23 -4.31 1.31 -11.68
CA ASP A 23 -4.99 0.96 -10.43
C ASP A 23 -3.99 0.71 -9.28
N ILE A 24 -2.70 0.52 -9.56
CA ILE A 24 -1.66 0.39 -8.52
C ILE A 24 -1.58 1.60 -7.58
N GLU A 25 -2.03 2.78 -8.03
CA GLU A 25 -2.04 4.00 -7.21
C GLU A 25 -3.21 4.04 -6.22
N LYS A 26 -4.20 3.15 -6.37
CA LYS A 26 -5.40 3.08 -5.51
C LYS A 26 -5.18 2.13 -4.34
N VAL A 27 -4.07 2.32 -3.62
CA VAL A 27 -3.74 1.51 -2.44
C VAL A 27 -4.59 1.95 -1.26
N GLU A 28 -5.35 1.03 -0.67
CA GLU A 28 -6.17 1.29 0.52
C GLU A 28 -5.40 0.96 1.81
N ILE A 29 -4.86 -0.27 1.91
CA ILE A 29 -4.20 -0.76 3.12
C ILE A 29 -2.87 -1.41 2.75
N VAL A 30 -1.80 -1.04 3.44
CA VAL A 30 -0.49 -1.69 3.33
C VAL A 30 -0.25 -2.49 4.60
N PHE A 31 0.02 -3.78 4.47
CA PHE A 31 0.54 -4.59 5.56
C PHE A 31 2.05 -4.65 5.44
N LYS A 32 2.75 -4.31 6.52
CA LYS A 32 4.20 -4.46 6.64
C LYS A 32 4.50 -5.12 7.97
N ASP A 33 5.28 -6.20 7.95
CA ASP A 33 5.62 -6.98 9.14
C ASP A 33 4.38 -7.43 9.97
N GLY A 34 3.23 -7.61 9.31
CA GLY A 34 1.97 -7.99 9.97
C GLY A 34 1.17 -6.84 10.59
N VAL A 35 1.65 -5.60 10.50
CA VAL A 35 0.90 -4.40 10.93
C VAL A 35 0.19 -3.80 9.72
N GLY A 36 -1.13 -3.61 9.83
CA GLY A 36 -1.94 -2.95 8.80
C GLY A 36 -1.87 -1.43 8.96
N TYR A 37 -1.52 -0.75 7.87
CA TYR A 37 -1.46 0.69 7.79
C TYR A 37 -2.50 1.21 6.80
N ASP A 38 -3.22 2.25 7.22
CA ASP A 38 -4.12 3.02 6.37
C ASP A 38 -3.30 3.92 5.44
N SER A 39 -3.31 3.60 4.15
CA SER A 39 -2.47 4.26 3.15
C SER A 39 -2.86 5.72 2.95
N ALA A 40 -4.15 6.05 3.07
CA ALA A 40 -4.63 7.41 2.93
C ALA A 40 -4.08 8.29 4.06
N LYS A 41 -4.12 7.79 5.31
CA LYS A 41 -3.55 8.50 6.46
C LYS A 41 -2.03 8.64 6.39
N LEU A 42 -1.33 7.64 5.88
CA LEU A 42 0.12 7.71 5.64
C LEU A 42 0.47 8.77 4.60
N ILE A 43 -0.22 8.77 3.46
CA ILE A 43 -0.02 9.76 2.39
C ILE A 43 -0.33 11.17 2.90
N GLU A 44 -1.40 11.34 3.68
CA GLU A 44 -1.69 12.61 4.35
C GLU A 44 -0.62 13.02 5.35
N SER A 45 -0.10 12.09 6.15
CA SER A 45 0.96 12.36 7.14
C SER A 45 2.28 12.79 6.51
N VAL A 46 2.54 12.41 5.25
CA VAL A 46 3.76 12.80 4.52
C VAL A 46 3.51 13.88 3.47
N ARG A 47 2.27 14.35 3.32
CA ARG A 47 1.88 15.40 2.38
C ARG A 47 2.52 16.72 2.82
N GLY A 48 3.51 17.19 2.05
CA GLY A 48 4.32 18.39 2.37
C GLY A 48 5.75 18.10 2.84
N LEU A 49 6.09 16.84 3.13
CA LEU A 49 7.46 16.38 3.38
C LEU A 49 8.09 15.72 2.14
N VAL A 50 7.27 15.30 1.18
CA VAL A 50 7.71 14.72 -0.10
C VAL A 50 8.21 15.82 -1.04
N GLY A 51 9.47 15.71 -1.50
CA GLY A 51 10.13 16.68 -2.37
C GLY A 51 11.22 17.54 -1.72
N LEU A 52 11.46 17.38 -0.41
CA LEU A 52 12.61 17.98 0.27
C LEU A 52 13.66 16.92 0.61
N ARG A 53 14.39 16.47 -0.43
CA ARG A 53 15.84 16.20 -0.48
C ARG A 53 16.21 15.30 -1.65
#